data_AF-A0A7S0KK68-F1
#
_entry.id   AF-A0A7S0KK68-F1
#
_cell.length_a   1.000
_cell.length_b   1.000
_cell.length_c   1.000
_cell.angle_alpha   90.00
_cell.angle_beta   90.00
_cell.angle_gamma   90.00
#
_symmetry.space_group_name_H-M   'P 1'
#
loop_
_entity.id
_entity.type
_entity.pdbx_description
1 polymer ?
#
loop_
_entity_poly.entity_id
_entity_poly.type
_entity_poly.pdbx_seq_one_letter_code
_entity_poly.pdbx_strand_id
1 'polypeptide(L)'
;MGDDEVGAVVSRLNDLISRWSDPASPRKVRPKDVIPDSTNREGTLVSIEHAHGIAWSIVKEGFSEAHEVPVVVRGDAGATLRGDAYKRWRRFVRDNAAVMPPLRSKRSWARSGVAYTTLGSSHLNLALRLVETDTPSVFGQEIHYADALARSEKLRDAVERGLRAVVLRDDTPFAARKEISLALNKASLLGFRLGEDGVARLEARETGVTTTTTATNGVERELSVYEALSRTLDSEELSSLARIRHGIDWDRAKAGYEDGARKKRAGGGSRRFQRARL
;
A
#
# COMPACT_ATOMS: atom_id res chain seq x y z
N MET A 1 14.44 23.76 -3.56
CA MET A 1 14.62 22.91 -4.74
C MET A 1 14.04 23.67 -5.90
N GLY A 2 14.84 23.99 -6.92
CA GLY A 2 14.36 24.74 -8.10
C GLY A 2 13.51 23.86 -9.01
N ASP A 3 12.65 24.45 -9.84
CA ASP A 3 11.79 23.71 -10.78
C ASP A 3 12.62 22.82 -11.74
N ASP A 4 13.83 23.25 -12.09
CA ASP A 4 14.80 22.47 -12.89
C ASP A 4 15.24 21.18 -12.19
N GLU A 5 15.43 21.21 -10.87
CA GLU A 5 15.82 20.03 -10.09
C GLU A 5 14.67 19.02 -10.00
N VAL A 6 13.43 19.51 -9.91
CA VAL A 6 12.23 18.65 -9.95
C VAL A 6 12.08 18.02 -11.33
N GLY A 7 12.25 18.81 -12.39
CA GLY A 7 12.23 18.31 -13.77
C GLY A 7 13.28 17.22 -14.01
N ALA A 8 14.48 17.38 -13.45
CA ALA A 8 15.53 16.37 -13.50
C ALA A 8 15.14 15.07 -12.76
N VAL A 9 14.50 15.15 -11.59
CA VAL A 9 14.00 13.97 -10.86
C VAL A 9 12.93 13.24 -11.66
N VAL A 10 11.96 13.96 -12.24
CA VAL A 10 10.89 13.37 -13.04
C VAL A 10 11.44 12.70 -14.30
N SER A 11 12.34 13.39 -15.02
CA SER A 11 13.00 12.86 -16.21
C SER A 11 13.77 11.58 -15.88
N ARG A 12 14.57 11.62 -14.80
CA ARG A 12 15.34 10.48 -14.33
C ARG A 12 14.47 9.30 -13.90
N LEU A 13 13.34 9.56 -13.23
CA LEU A 13 12.38 8.53 -12.87
C LEU A 13 11.78 7.86 -14.11
N ASN A 14 11.40 8.64 -15.12
CA ASN A 14 10.86 8.14 -16.39
C ASN A 14 11.89 7.28 -17.13
N ASP A 15 13.16 7.71 -17.18
CA ASP A 15 14.25 6.92 -17.77
C ASP A 15 14.42 5.56 -17.09
N LEU A 16 14.40 5.55 -15.75
CA LEU A 16 14.53 4.32 -14.98
C LEU A 16 13.32 3.39 -15.18
N ILE A 17 12.10 3.93 -15.16
CA ILE A 17 10.89 3.15 -15.41
C ILE A 17 10.92 2.57 -16.82
N SER A 18 11.23 3.38 -17.83
CA SER A 18 11.30 2.94 -19.22
C SER A 18 12.35 1.83 -19.40
N ARG A 19 13.54 2.01 -18.81
CA ARG A 19 14.64 1.03 -18.92
C ARG A 19 14.32 -0.30 -18.26
N TRP A 20 13.65 -0.29 -17.10
CA TRP A 20 13.51 -1.48 -16.25
C TRP A 20 12.12 -2.12 -16.28
N SER A 21 11.14 -1.51 -16.94
CA SER A 21 9.80 -2.08 -17.07
C SER A 21 9.80 -3.43 -17.79
N ASP A 22 8.97 -4.34 -17.31
CA ASP A 22 8.56 -5.55 -18.03
C ASP A 22 7.80 -5.13 -19.30
N PRO A 23 8.01 -5.78 -20.46
CA PRO A 23 7.30 -5.43 -21.70
C PRO A 23 5.77 -5.44 -21.59
N ALA A 24 5.21 -6.20 -20.65
CA ALA A 24 3.77 -6.24 -20.39
C ALA A 24 3.30 -5.18 -19.36
N SER A 25 4.18 -4.27 -18.95
CA SER A 25 3.88 -3.15 -18.05
C SER A 25 3.27 -1.97 -18.82
N PRO A 26 2.31 -1.23 -18.25
CA PRO A 26 1.66 -1.42 -16.95
C PRO A 26 0.58 -2.51 -16.98
N ARG A 27 0.41 -3.26 -15.88
CA ARG A 27 -0.61 -4.32 -15.75
C ARG A 27 -1.26 -4.36 -14.38
N LYS A 28 -2.39 -5.07 -14.27
CA LYS A 28 -3.05 -5.27 -12.97
C LYS A 28 -2.24 -6.22 -12.08
N VAL A 29 -1.99 -5.80 -10.85
CA VAL A 29 -1.31 -6.57 -9.81
C VAL A 29 -2.19 -6.60 -8.56
N ARG A 30 -2.49 -7.79 -8.07
CA ARG A 30 -3.35 -7.95 -6.89
C ARG A 30 -2.59 -7.57 -5.63
N PRO A 31 -3.20 -6.82 -4.69
CA PRO A 31 -2.55 -6.46 -3.43
C PRO A 31 -2.01 -7.65 -2.64
N LYS A 32 -2.66 -8.82 -2.74
CA LYS A 32 -2.25 -10.05 -2.05
C LYS A 32 -0.99 -10.71 -2.61
N ASP A 33 -0.58 -10.28 -3.80
CA ASP A 33 0.60 -10.74 -4.50
C ASP A 33 1.78 -9.78 -4.29
N VAL A 34 1.63 -8.77 -3.44
CA VAL A 34 2.62 -7.72 -3.19
C VAL A 34 3.10 -7.78 -1.73
N ILE A 35 4.41 -7.62 -1.53
CA ILE A 35 5.02 -7.31 -0.22
C ILE A 35 5.86 -6.03 -0.35
N PRO A 36 6.23 -5.35 0.76
CA PRO A 36 7.15 -4.22 0.68
C PRO A 36 8.54 -4.65 0.17
N ASP A 37 9.15 -3.87 -0.72
CA ASP A 37 10.55 -4.05 -1.10
C ASP A 37 11.49 -3.62 0.04
N SER A 38 12.67 -4.23 0.10
CA SER A 38 13.75 -3.85 1.01
C SER A 38 14.27 -2.42 0.84
N THR A 39 14.17 -1.83 -0.35
CA THR A 39 14.62 -0.47 -0.62
C THR A 39 13.57 0.58 -0.27
N ASN A 40 12.31 0.18 -0.06
CA ASN A 40 11.25 1.13 0.21
C ASN A 40 11.37 1.69 1.64
N ARG A 41 11.23 3.02 1.76
CA ARG A 41 11.37 3.79 3.01
C ARG A 41 12.58 3.36 3.85
N GLU A 42 13.72 3.15 3.19
CA GLU A 42 14.98 2.74 3.81
C GLU A 42 14.88 1.42 4.60
N GLY A 43 13.91 0.57 4.25
CA GLY A 43 13.68 -0.70 4.91
C GLY A 43 12.86 -0.61 6.20
N THR A 44 12.30 0.56 6.53
CA THR A 44 11.23 0.68 7.53
C THR A 44 9.98 -0.04 7.04
N LEU A 45 9.22 -0.62 7.96
CA LEU A 45 8.02 -1.38 7.64
C LEU A 45 6.82 -0.42 7.42
N VAL A 46 5.68 -0.97 7.03
CA VAL A 46 4.46 -0.19 6.79
C VAL A 46 3.85 0.26 8.13
N SER A 47 3.41 1.52 8.23
CA SER A 47 2.58 1.97 9.37
C SER A 47 1.22 1.26 9.33
N ILE A 48 0.93 0.48 10.36
CA ILE A 48 -0.32 -0.28 10.48
C ILE A 48 -1.48 0.70 10.60
N GLU A 49 -1.39 1.66 11.53
CA GLU A 49 -2.44 2.66 11.78
C GLU A 49 -2.75 3.48 10.53
N HIS A 50 -1.75 3.86 9.73
CA HIS A 50 -2.02 4.59 8.49
C HIS A 50 -2.73 3.71 7.45
N ALA A 51 -2.36 2.45 7.30
CA ALA A 51 -3.07 1.52 6.40
C ALA A 51 -4.53 1.28 6.86
N HIS A 52 -4.76 1.15 8.17
CA HIS A 52 -6.11 1.10 8.74
C HIS A 52 -6.88 2.42 8.53
N GLY A 53 -6.19 3.57 8.59
CA GLY A 53 -6.74 4.88 8.27
C GLY A 53 -7.23 4.96 6.84
N ILE A 54 -6.43 4.52 5.87
CA ILE A 54 -6.83 4.42 4.45
C ILE A 54 -8.03 3.48 4.31
N ALA A 55 -7.99 2.28 4.90
CA ALA A 55 -9.11 1.34 4.84
C ALA A 55 -10.39 1.94 5.45
N TRP A 56 -10.27 2.72 6.53
CA TRP A 56 -11.40 3.39 7.15
C TRP A 56 -11.96 4.52 6.30
N SER A 57 -11.11 5.33 5.66
CA SER A 57 -11.54 6.32 4.67
C SER A 57 -12.23 5.65 3.48
N ILE A 58 -11.77 4.50 2.99
CA ILE A 58 -12.47 3.74 1.94
C ILE A 58 -13.89 3.35 2.40
N VAL A 59 -14.07 2.94 3.65
CA VAL A 59 -15.39 2.63 4.22
C VAL A 59 -16.27 3.88 4.28
N LYS A 60 -15.74 5.00 4.78
CA LYS A 60 -16.52 6.23 5.04
C LYS A 60 -16.80 7.06 3.79
N GLU A 61 -15.80 7.23 2.95
CA GLU A 61 -15.77 8.20 1.84
C GLU A 61 -15.85 7.52 0.48
N GLY A 62 -15.62 6.20 0.42
CA GLY A 62 -15.58 5.42 -0.81
C GLY A 62 -14.15 5.23 -1.35
N PHE A 63 -14.02 4.31 -2.32
CA PHE A 63 -12.74 4.04 -2.98
C PHE A 63 -12.55 5.01 -4.17
N SER A 64 -11.43 5.75 -4.15
CA SER A 64 -11.02 6.62 -5.25
C SER A 64 -10.04 5.92 -6.18
N GLU A 65 -10.29 5.99 -7.49
CA GLU A 65 -9.35 5.52 -8.52
C GLU A 65 -8.21 6.52 -8.79
N ALA A 66 -8.32 7.76 -8.30
CA ALA A 66 -7.25 8.75 -8.36
C ALA A 66 -6.17 8.51 -7.28
N HIS A 67 -5.90 7.24 -6.97
CA HIS A 67 -4.85 6.84 -6.06
C HIS A 67 -3.48 6.81 -6.78
N GLU A 68 -2.40 6.77 -6.03
CA GLU A 68 -1.06 6.58 -6.61
C GLU A 68 -0.97 5.25 -7.37
N VAL A 69 -0.31 5.27 -8.52
CA VAL A 69 -0.01 4.06 -9.30
C VAL A 69 1.14 3.31 -8.64
N PRO A 70 0.93 2.06 -8.17
CA PRO A 70 2.01 1.30 -7.56
C PRO A 70 3.12 0.99 -8.58
N VAL A 71 4.36 1.08 -8.12
CA VAL A 71 5.52 0.57 -8.85
C VAL A 71 6.04 -0.67 -8.12
N VAL A 72 6.00 -1.81 -8.80
CA VAL A 72 6.38 -3.10 -8.23
C VAL A 72 7.49 -3.75 -9.04
N VAL A 73 8.33 -4.54 -8.39
CA VAL A 73 9.36 -5.37 -9.01
C VAL A 73 8.83 -6.79 -9.04
N ARG A 74 8.79 -7.38 -10.23
CA ARG A 74 8.46 -8.79 -10.42
C ARG A 74 9.63 -9.64 -9.93
N GLY A 75 9.35 -10.76 -9.27
CA GLY A 75 10.36 -11.73 -8.90
C GLY A 75 9.83 -13.16 -8.98
N ASP A 76 10.75 -14.12 -9.09
CA ASP A 76 10.44 -15.53 -8.87
C ASP A 76 9.93 -15.73 -7.43
N ALA A 77 8.77 -16.37 -7.29
CA ALA A 77 8.17 -16.58 -5.98
C ALA A 77 9.10 -17.34 -5.03
N GLY A 78 9.85 -18.33 -5.52
CA GLY A 78 10.80 -19.09 -4.70
C GLY A 78 11.92 -18.20 -4.15
N ALA A 79 12.55 -17.40 -5.01
CA ALA A 79 13.60 -16.46 -4.65
C ALA A 79 13.09 -15.38 -3.69
N THR A 80 11.96 -14.74 -3.99
CA THR A 80 11.36 -13.69 -3.14
C THR A 80 11.04 -14.22 -1.74
N LEU A 81 10.48 -15.43 -1.62
CA LEU A 81 10.14 -16.04 -0.34
C LEU A 81 11.36 -16.48 0.50
N ARG A 82 12.55 -16.59 -0.11
CA ARG A 82 13.82 -16.84 0.60
C ARG A 82 14.54 -15.54 0.97
N GLY A 83 14.19 -14.42 0.32
CA GLY A 83 14.80 -13.11 0.54
C GLY A 83 14.47 -12.46 1.88
N ASP A 84 15.30 -11.51 2.29
CA ASP A 84 15.19 -10.85 3.60
C ASP A 84 13.96 -9.94 3.70
N ALA A 85 13.52 -9.35 2.59
CA ALA A 85 12.27 -8.59 2.54
C ALA A 85 11.08 -9.44 3.01
N TYR A 86 10.93 -10.67 2.50
CA TYR A 86 9.87 -11.57 2.93
C TYR A 86 10.05 -12.04 4.38
N LYS A 87 11.29 -12.34 4.83
CA LYS A 87 11.52 -12.73 6.23
C LYS A 87 11.08 -11.65 7.21
N ARG A 88 11.45 -10.38 6.94
CA ARG A 88 11.04 -9.22 7.73
C ARG A 88 9.53 -9.02 7.70
N TRP A 89 8.93 -9.03 6.50
CA TRP A 89 7.48 -8.90 6.34
C TRP A 89 6.71 -10.01 7.06
N ARG A 90 7.17 -11.25 6.96
CA ARG A 90 6.55 -12.39 7.64
C ARG A 90 6.60 -12.25 9.15
N ARG A 91 7.75 -11.82 9.70
CA ARG A 91 7.89 -11.53 11.12
C ARG A 91 6.93 -10.43 11.54
N PHE A 92 6.91 -9.31 10.81
CA PHE A 92 6.02 -8.19 11.08
C PHE A 92 4.53 -8.57 11.12
N VAL A 93 4.07 -9.31 10.11
CA VAL A 93 2.67 -9.78 10.04
C VAL A 93 2.35 -10.77 11.16
N ARG A 94 3.30 -11.63 11.53
CA ARG A 94 3.13 -12.57 12.67
C ARG A 94 3.03 -11.82 14.00
N ASP A 95 3.94 -10.87 14.22
CA ASP A 95 4.05 -10.13 15.48
C ASP A 95 2.82 -9.20 15.67
N ASN A 96 2.15 -8.81 14.58
CA ASN A 96 0.93 -7.98 14.57
C ASN A 96 -0.32 -8.73 14.08
N ALA A 97 -0.37 -10.05 14.20
CA ALA A 97 -1.37 -10.88 13.52
C ALA A 97 -2.82 -10.74 14.01
N ALA A 98 -3.05 -9.91 15.03
CA ALA A 98 -4.35 -9.51 15.55
C ALA A 98 -5.06 -8.50 14.63
N VAL A 99 -4.27 -7.67 13.95
CA VAL A 99 -4.73 -6.51 13.18
C VAL A 99 -4.10 -6.46 11.79
N MET A 100 -3.36 -7.50 11.40
CA MET A 100 -2.78 -7.64 10.08
C MET A 100 -3.51 -8.72 9.27
N PRO A 101 -3.70 -8.52 7.96
CA PRO A 101 -4.27 -9.54 7.10
C PRO A 101 -3.30 -10.73 7.04
N PRO A 102 -3.81 -11.97 6.95
CA PRO A 102 -2.95 -13.14 6.83
C PRO A 102 -2.10 -13.07 5.55
N LEU A 103 -0.87 -13.58 5.62
CA LEU A 103 -0.04 -13.75 4.44
C LEU A 103 -0.68 -14.75 3.48
N ARG A 104 -0.54 -14.48 2.18
CA ARG A 104 -0.80 -15.48 1.15
C ARG A 104 0.07 -16.72 1.42
N SER A 105 -0.55 -17.90 1.33
CA SER A 105 0.12 -19.16 1.66
C SER A 105 1.27 -19.47 0.69
N LYS A 106 2.35 -20.08 1.19
CA LYS A 106 3.50 -20.49 0.34
C LYS A 106 3.08 -21.33 -0.86
N ARG A 107 2.11 -22.24 -0.68
CA ARG A 107 1.56 -23.06 -1.77
C ARG A 107 0.87 -22.21 -2.83
N SER A 108 0.16 -21.16 -2.42
CA SER A 108 -0.48 -20.24 -3.37
C SER A 108 0.57 -19.48 -4.20
N TRP A 109 1.62 -18.95 -3.56
CA TRP A 109 2.73 -18.31 -4.27
C TRP A 109 3.46 -19.26 -5.22
N ALA A 110 3.75 -20.48 -4.78
CA ALA A 110 4.39 -21.49 -5.63
C ALA A 110 3.57 -21.79 -6.89
N ARG A 111 2.24 -21.84 -6.78
CA ARG A 111 1.35 -22.02 -7.94
C ARG A 111 1.35 -20.84 -8.90
N SER A 112 1.53 -19.61 -8.43
CA SER A 112 1.60 -18.45 -9.34
C SER A 112 2.96 -18.29 -10.00
N GLY A 113 4.02 -18.89 -9.44
CA GLY A 113 5.41 -18.72 -9.91
C GLY A 113 5.99 -17.31 -9.71
N VAL A 114 5.14 -16.30 -9.51
CA VAL A 114 5.52 -14.90 -9.39
C VAL A 114 5.17 -14.34 -8.02
N ALA A 115 6.05 -13.48 -7.50
CA ALA A 115 5.78 -12.55 -6.42
C ALA A 115 6.19 -11.12 -6.79
N TYR A 116 5.61 -10.13 -6.11
CA TYR A 116 5.94 -8.73 -6.33
C TYR A 116 6.44 -8.06 -5.05
N THR A 117 7.47 -7.22 -5.18
CA THR A 117 7.89 -6.30 -4.12
C THR A 117 7.58 -4.87 -4.54
N THR A 118 6.93 -4.07 -3.69
CA THR A 118 6.54 -2.70 -4.06
C THR A 118 7.55 -1.65 -3.62
N LEU A 119 7.84 -0.71 -4.52
CA LEU A 119 8.73 0.44 -4.30
C LEU A 119 7.97 1.69 -3.83
N GLY A 120 6.64 1.65 -3.86
CA GLY A 120 5.72 2.71 -3.40
C GLY A 120 4.38 2.12 -2.94
N SER A 121 3.44 2.96 -2.49
CA SER A 121 2.04 2.58 -2.22
C SER A 121 1.85 1.32 -1.36
N SER A 122 2.76 1.06 -0.41
CA SER A 122 2.69 -0.13 0.47
C SER A 122 1.48 -0.09 1.39
N HIS A 123 1.13 1.10 1.90
CA HIS A 123 -0.04 1.28 2.75
C HIS A 123 -1.35 1.09 2.00
N LEU A 124 -1.46 1.53 0.74
CA LEU A 124 -2.63 1.27 -0.09
C LEU A 124 -2.82 -0.24 -0.34
N ASN A 125 -1.75 -0.95 -0.72
CA ASN A 125 -1.81 -2.40 -0.88
C ASN A 125 -2.23 -3.10 0.42
N LEU A 126 -1.70 -2.66 1.57
CA LEU A 126 -2.10 -3.19 2.87
C LEU A 126 -3.56 -2.85 3.19
N ALA A 127 -4.03 -1.63 2.94
CA ALA A 127 -5.40 -1.20 3.17
C ALA A 127 -6.41 -2.03 2.36
N LEU A 128 -6.12 -2.29 1.08
CA LEU A 128 -6.95 -3.16 0.25
C LEU A 128 -6.97 -4.60 0.78
N ARG A 129 -5.87 -5.07 1.38
CA ARG A 129 -5.84 -6.38 2.05
C ARG A 129 -6.64 -6.40 3.34
N LEU A 130 -6.62 -5.32 4.12
CA LEU A 130 -7.46 -5.16 5.32
C LEU A 130 -8.95 -5.24 4.95
N VAL A 131 -9.34 -4.58 3.85
CA VAL A 131 -10.69 -4.66 3.27
C VAL A 131 -11.02 -6.07 2.78
N GLU A 132 -10.14 -6.70 1.99
CA GLU A 132 -10.36 -8.06 1.44
C GLU A 132 -10.62 -9.10 2.53
N THR A 133 -9.94 -8.99 3.68
CA THR A 133 -9.99 -10.00 4.74
C THR A 133 -10.82 -9.60 5.96
N ASP A 134 -11.54 -8.48 5.88
CA ASP A 134 -12.29 -7.87 6.99
C ASP A 134 -11.48 -7.86 8.30
N THR A 135 -10.23 -7.42 8.21
CA THR A 135 -9.28 -7.53 9.33
C THR A 135 -9.73 -6.65 10.50
N PRO A 136 -9.68 -7.14 11.76
CA PRO A 136 -10.01 -6.32 12.92
C PRO A 136 -9.26 -4.99 12.95
N SER A 137 -9.99 -3.90 13.16
CA SER A 137 -9.43 -2.56 13.17
C SER A 137 -8.57 -2.28 14.41
N VAL A 138 -7.41 -1.64 14.21
CA VAL A 138 -6.58 -1.08 15.31
C VAL A 138 -7.25 0.05 16.07
N PHE A 139 -8.37 0.59 15.57
CA PHE A 139 -9.04 1.75 16.15
C PHE A 139 -10.09 1.42 17.23
N GLY A 140 -10.19 0.14 17.62
CA GLY A 140 -11.06 -0.32 18.72
C GLY A 140 -12.57 -0.09 18.47
N GLN A 141 -12.98 0.09 17.22
CA GLN A 141 -14.38 0.22 16.81
C GLN A 141 -14.82 -1.07 16.10
N GLU A 142 -16.13 -1.40 16.15
CA GLU A 142 -16.75 -2.41 15.27
C GLU A 142 -16.79 -1.90 13.82
N ILE A 143 -15.60 -1.71 13.24
CA ILE A 143 -15.45 -1.38 11.83
C ILE A 143 -15.35 -2.69 11.07
N HIS A 144 -16.32 -2.92 10.20
CA HIS A 144 -16.30 -3.98 9.19
C HIS A 144 -15.82 -3.37 7.87
N TYR A 145 -14.55 -3.59 7.53
CA TYR A 145 -13.98 -3.08 6.29
C TYR A 145 -14.63 -3.71 5.06
N ALA A 146 -15.10 -4.96 5.17
CA ALA A 146 -15.78 -5.67 4.07
C ALA A 146 -17.06 -4.98 3.59
N ASP A 147 -17.70 -4.14 4.42
CA ASP A 147 -18.88 -3.37 4.03
C ASP A 147 -18.62 -2.47 2.81
N ALA A 148 -17.36 -2.01 2.64
CA ALA A 148 -16.98 -1.21 1.48
C ALA A 148 -17.06 -2.01 0.17
N LEU A 149 -16.79 -3.33 0.19
CA LEU A 149 -16.83 -4.18 -1.01
C LEU A 149 -18.25 -4.36 -1.54
N ALA A 150 -19.26 -4.35 -0.67
CA ALA A 150 -20.64 -4.42 -1.11
C ALA A 150 -21.05 -3.17 -1.91
N ARG A 151 -20.52 -2.00 -1.52
CA ARG A 151 -20.90 -0.69 -2.05
C ARG A 151 -20.13 -0.24 -3.29
N SER A 152 -18.96 -0.81 -3.59
CA SER A 152 -18.09 -0.33 -4.68
C SER A 152 -17.60 -1.45 -5.59
N GLU A 153 -18.10 -1.46 -6.83
CA GLU A 153 -17.60 -2.35 -7.89
C GLU A 153 -16.13 -2.11 -8.21
N LYS A 154 -15.71 -0.84 -8.24
CA LYS A 154 -14.32 -0.44 -8.47
C LYS A 154 -13.39 -1.00 -7.41
N LEU A 155 -13.80 -0.95 -6.14
CA LEU A 155 -13.04 -1.54 -5.04
C LEU A 155 -12.97 -3.06 -5.15
N ARG A 156 -14.07 -3.72 -5.53
CA ARG A 156 -14.06 -5.17 -5.78
C ARG A 156 -13.08 -5.54 -6.88
N ASP A 157 -13.11 -4.82 -8.00
CA ASP A 157 -12.18 -5.05 -9.12
C ASP A 157 -10.71 -4.81 -8.69
N ALA A 158 -10.44 -3.74 -7.93
CA ALA A 158 -9.12 -3.45 -7.36
C ALA A 158 -8.60 -4.55 -6.43
N VAL A 159 -9.47 -5.15 -5.61
CA VAL A 159 -9.10 -6.24 -4.69
C VAL A 159 -8.95 -7.58 -5.42
N GLU A 160 -9.90 -7.92 -6.29
CA GLU A 160 -9.97 -9.23 -6.94
C GLU A 160 -9.02 -9.35 -8.14
N ARG A 161 -9.01 -8.32 -8.99
CA ARG A 161 -8.23 -8.29 -10.25
C ARG A 161 -6.94 -7.49 -10.12
N GLY A 162 -6.88 -6.56 -9.17
CA GLY A 162 -5.67 -5.82 -8.83
C GLY A 162 -5.67 -4.38 -9.30
N LEU A 163 -4.74 -3.61 -8.75
CA LEU A 163 -4.47 -2.23 -9.15
C LEU A 163 -3.61 -2.21 -10.42
N ARG A 164 -3.85 -1.24 -11.30
CA ARG A 164 -2.91 -0.93 -12.40
C ARG A 164 -1.58 -0.55 -11.76
N ALA A 165 -0.52 -1.26 -12.12
CA ALA A 165 0.81 -1.05 -11.57
C ALA A 165 1.86 -1.05 -12.69
N VAL A 166 2.89 -0.23 -12.52
CA VAL A 166 4.13 -0.34 -13.29
C VAL A 166 4.90 -1.54 -12.73
N VAL A 167 5.22 -2.49 -13.60
CA VAL A 167 5.94 -3.71 -13.22
C VAL A 167 7.35 -3.64 -13.78
N LEU A 168 8.34 -3.55 -12.90
CA LEU A 168 9.76 -3.67 -13.22
C LEU A 168 10.18 -5.14 -13.29
N ARG A 169 11.18 -5.43 -14.12
CA ARG A 169 11.76 -6.77 -14.28
C ARG A 169 12.50 -7.23 -13.04
N ASP A 170 12.68 -8.55 -12.92
CA ASP A 170 13.37 -9.19 -11.80
C ASP A 170 14.86 -8.86 -11.74
N ASP A 171 15.46 -8.54 -12.88
CA ASP A 171 16.85 -8.11 -13.01
C ASP A 171 17.10 -6.64 -12.64
N THR A 172 16.07 -5.89 -12.20
CA THR A 172 16.21 -4.48 -11.83
C THR A 172 17.20 -4.30 -10.66
N PRO A 173 18.34 -3.61 -10.87
CA PRO A 173 19.38 -3.46 -9.87
C PRO A 173 18.88 -2.78 -8.59
N PHE A 174 19.46 -3.17 -7.45
CA PHE A 174 19.14 -2.58 -6.15
C PHE A 174 19.25 -1.04 -6.15
N ALA A 175 20.29 -0.48 -6.79
CA ALA A 175 20.47 0.96 -6.89
C ALA A 175 19.32 1.65 -7.63
N ALA A 176 18.88 1.07 -8.76
CA ALA A 176 17.74 1.59 -9.52
C ALA A 176 16.44 1.50 -8.71
N ARG A 177 16.19 0.38 -8.03
CA ARG A 177 15.03 0.22 -7.13
C ARG A 177 15.00 1.26 -6.02
N LYS A 178 16.14 1.53 -5.40
CA LYS A 178 16.28 2.56 -4.35
C LYS A 178 16.00 3.95 -4.91
N GLU A 179 16.56 4.30 -6.06
CA GLU A 179 16.38 5.61 -6.71
C GLU A 179 14.90 5.85 -7.07
N ILE A 180 14.26 4.86 -7.70
CA ILE A 180 12.82 4.91 -8.01
C ILE A 180 12.00 5.09 -6.73
N SER A 181 12.26 4.28 -5.70
CA SER A 181 11.51 4.35 -4.44
C SER A 181 11.66 5.71 -3.74
N LEU A 182 12.87 6.29 -3.73
CA LEU A 182 13.10 7.61 -3.17
C LEU A 182 12.36 8.71 -3.93
N ALA A 183 12.34 8.64 -5.27
CA ALA A 183 11.58 9.59 -6.09
C ALA A 183 10.08 9.49 -5.78
N LEU A 184 9.52 8.28 -5.75
CA LEU A 184 8.09 8.05 -5.47
C LEU A 184 7.68 8.55 -4.07
N ASN A 185 8.50 8.32 -3.05
CA ASN A 185 8.23 8.81 -1.70
C ASN A 185 8.25 10.35 -1.60
N LYS A 186 8.93 11.03 -2.53
CA LYS A 186 8.99 12.49 -2.62
C LYS A 186 7.97 13.09 -3.59
N ALA A 187 7.15 12.28 -4.26
CA ALA A 187 6.28 12.72 -5.36
C ALA A 187 5.39 13.92 -5.01
N SER A 188 4.69 13.85 -3.87
CA SER A 188 3.85 14.97 -3.38
C SER A 188 4.66 16.21 -3.04
N LEU A 189 5.79 16.07 -2.33
CA LEU A 189 6.66 17.20 -1.97
C LEU A 189 7.19 17.91 -3.22
N LEU A 190 7.45 17.13 -4.26
CA LEU A 190 7.98 17.59 -5.54
C LEU A 190 6.87 17.98 -6.53
N GLY A 191 5.59 17.83 -6.17
CA GLY A 191 4.46 18.19 -7.03
C GLY A 191 4.42 17.40 -8.34
N PHE A 192 4.66 16.09 -8.31
CA PHE A 192 4.50 15.23 -9.48
C PHE A 192 3.68 13.98 -9.15
N ARG A 193 3.12 13.37 -10.18
CA ARG A 193 2.37 12.11 -10.09
C ARG A 193 2.76 11.12 -11.17
N LEU A 194 2.66 9.83 -10.87
CA LEU A 194 2.81 8.75 -11.84
C LEU A 194 1.45 8.44 -12.47
N GLY A 195 1.35 8.55 -13.80
CA GLY A 195 0.15 8.18 -14.54
C GLY A 195 -0.04 6.67 -14.66
N GLU A 196 -1.26 6.24 -15.01
CA GLU A 196 -1.58 4.82 -15.24
C GLU A 196 -0.79 4.20 -16.39
N ASP A 197 -0.29 5.04 -17.30
CA ASP A 197 0.61 4.69 -18.40
C ASP A 197 2.06 4.48 -17.94
N GLY A 198 2.36 4.71 -16.66
CA GLY A 198 3.70 4.59 -16.10
C GLY A 198 4.59 5.79 -16.36
N VAL A 199 4.03 6.94 -16.78
CA VAL A 199 4.79 8.17 -17.03
C VAL A 199 4.56 9.18 -15.91
N ALA A 200 5.65 9.60 -15.26
CA ALA A 200 5.66 10.63 -14.24
C ALA A 200 5.54 12.02 -14.88
N ARG A 201 4.66 12.86 -14.32
CA ARG A 201 4.35 14.20 -14.80
C ARG A 201 4.24 15.17 -13.63
N LEU A 202 4.76 16.39 -13.82
CA LEU A 202 4.53 17.49 -12.90
C LEU A 202 3.04 17.79 -12.82
N GLU A 203 2.54 18.05 -11.62
CA GLU A 203 1.22 18.62 -11.41
C GLU A 203 1.31 20.13 -11.68
N ALA A 204 0.33 20.69 -12.41
CA ALA A 204 0.35 22.11 -12.73
C ALA A 204 0.27 22.93 -11.43
N ARG A 205 1.30 23.74 -11.17
CA ARG A 205 1.25 24.78 -10.14
C ARG A 205 0.56 26.00 -10.75
N GLU A 206 -0.71 26.24 -10.44
CA GLU A 206 -1.24 27.59 -10.66
C GLU A 206 -0.51 28.56 -9.72
N THR A 207 0.03 29.63 -10.29
CA THR A 207 0.81 30.65 -9.59
C THR A 207 -0.05 31.38 -8.56
N GLY A 208 -0.01 30.93 -7.31
CA GLY A 208 -0.65 31.64 -6.20
C GLY A 208 -0.63 30.86 -4.90
N VAL A 209 0.39 31.12 -4.07
CA VAL A 209 0.50 30.68 -2.66
C VAL A 209 0.68 29.17 -2.46
N THR A 210 1.53 28.85 -1.49
CA THR A 210 2.00 27.50 -1.14
C THR A 210 0.87 26.59 -0.67
N THR A 211 0.17 25.94 -1.59
CA THR A 211 -0.65 24.76 -1.28
C THR A 211 -0.46 23.67 -2.33
N THR A 212 -0.28 22.44 -1.86
CA THR A 212 0.08 21.28 -2.68
C THR A 212 -1.22 20.66 -3.17
N THR A 213 -1.58 20.82 -4.44
CA THR A 213 -2.92 20.49 -4.95
C THR A 213 -2.91 19.16 -5.70
N THR A 214 -3.83 18.24 -5.36
CA THR A 214 -4.11 17.05 -6.17
C THR A 214 -5.47 17.20 -6.86
N ALA A 215 -5.50 16.99 -8.17
CA ALA A 215 -6.73 17.12 -8.97
C ALA A 215 -7.63 15.88 -8.81
N THR A 216 -8.84 16.09 -8.29
CA THR A 216 -9.91 15.07 -8.28
C THR A 216 -11.09 15.61 -9.09
N ASN A 217 -11.43 14.99 -10.23
CA ASN A 217 -12.62 15.33 -11.04
C ASN A 217 -12.76 16.81 -11.47
N GLY A 218 -11.66 17.48 -11.82
CA GLY A 218 -11.70 18.91 -12.19
C GLY A 218 -11.96 19.85 -11.02
N VAL A 219 -11.98 19.33 -9.79
CA VAL A 219 -11.94 20.10 -8.55
C VAL A 219 -10.55 19.92 -7.95
N GLU A 220 -9.81 21.01 -7.94
CA GLU A 220 -8.54 21.13 -7.23
C GLU A 220 -8.77 20.92 -5.74
N ARG A 221 -8.20 19.85 -5.17
CA ARG A 221 -8.23 19.60 -3.74
C ARG A 221 -6.82 19.79 -3.19
N GLU A 222 -6.64 20.81 -2.37
CA GLU A 222 -5.43 20.95 -1.55
C GLU A 222 -5.23 19.67 -0.75
N LEU A 223 -4.03 19.08 -0.86
CA LEU A 223 -3.61 17.97 -0.01
C LEU A 223 -3.69 18.45 1.43
N SER A 224 -4.47 17.74 2.23
CA SER A 224 -4.46 17.97 3.67
C SER A 224 -3.04 17.79 4.20
N VAL A 225 -2.64 18.56 5.22
CA VAL A 225 -1.32 18.45 5.89
C VAL A 225 -0.96 17.00 6.21
N TYR A 226 -1.97 16.21 6.54
CA TYR A 226 -1.85 14.77 6.74
C TYR A 226 -1.34 14.00 5.51
N GLU A 227 -1.90 14.25 4.33
CA GLU A 227 -1.54 13.53 3.10
C GLU A 227 -0.10 13.85 2.69
N ALA A 228 0.31 15.11 2.82
CA ALA A 228 1.70 15.53 2.55
C ALA A 228 2.69 14.85 3.53
N LEU A 229 2.44 14.94 4.84
CA LEU A 229 3.30 14.35 5.86
C LEU A 229 3.33 12.81 5.79
N SER A 230 2.20 12.19 5.41
CA SER A 230 2.11 10.73 5.37
C SER A 230 3.11 10.05 4.45
N ARG A 231 3.64 10.76 3.46
CA ARG A 231 4.56 10.22 2.44
C ARG A 231 6.03 10.34 2.84
N THR A 232 6.37 11.28 3.72
CA THR A 232 7.75 11.57 4.14
C THR A 232 8.11 11.00 5.50
N LEU A 233 7.13 10.87 6.41
CA LEU A 233 7.34 10.39 7.77
C LEU A 233 7.70 8.90 7.80
N ASP A 234 8.51 8.50 8.78
CA ASP A 234 8.77 7.09 9.05
C ASP A 234 7.52 6.36 9.57
N SER A 235 7.61 5.05 9.79
CA SER A 235 6.44 4.27 10.21
C SER A 235 5.87 4.67 11.59
N GLU A 236 6.71 5.06 12.54
CA GLU A 236 6.28 5.39 13.91
C GLU A 236 5.67 6.80 13.97
N GLU A 237 6.33 7.75 13.32
CA GLU A 237 5.83 9.12 13.15
C GLU A 237 4.49 9.11 12.41
N LEU A 238 4.39 8.32 11.34
CA LEU A 238 3.17 8.17 10.57
C LEU A 238 2.05 7.50 11.36
N SER A 239 2.37 6.50 12.18
CA SER A 239 1.39 5.89 13.09
C SER A 239 0.84 6.90 14.09
N SER A 240 1.69 7.79 14.61
CA SER A 240 1.28 8.86 15.53
C SER A 240 0.39 9.90 14.82
N LEU A 241 0.77 10.30 13.61
CA LEU A 241 -0.03 11.21 12.79
C LEU A 241 -1.41 10.62 12.43
N ALA A 242 -1.47 9.32 12.11
CA ALA A 242 -2.73 8.60 11.84
C ALA A 242 -3.67 8.61 13.05
N ARG A 243 -3.12 8.37 14.25
CA ARG A 243 -3.86 8.45 15.51
C ARG A 243 -4.46 9.84 15.74
N ILE A 244 -3.67 10.90 15.53
CA ILE A 244 -4.14 12.29 15.66
C ILE A 244 -5.27 12.60 14.67
N ARG A 245 -5.09 12.29 13.37
CA ARG A 245 -6.11 12.54 12.34
C ARG A 245 -7.44 11.89 12.68
N HIS A 246 -7.37 10.67 13.21
CA HIS A 246 -8.56 9.85 13.44
C HIS A 246 -9.15 10.05 14.85
N GLY A 247 -8.56 10.92 15.68
CA GLY A 247 -9.03 11.21 17.04
C GLY A 247 -8.88 10.02 17.99
N ILE A 248 -7.79 9.26 17.85
CA ILE A 248 -7.55 8.01 18.56
C ILE A 248 -6.34 8.21 19.46
N ASP A 249 -6.53 8.11 20.76
CA ASP A 249 -5.42 8.12 21.71
C ASP A 249 -4.67 6.77 21.72
N TRP A 250 -3.51 6.77 22.38
CA TRP A 250 -2.65 5.59 22.48
C TRP A 250 -3.34 4.40 23.16
N ASP A 251 -4.13 4.67 24.21
CA ASP A 251 -4.78 3.63 25.00
C ASP A 251 -5.85 2.90 24.19
N ARG A 252 -6.61 3.63 23.37
CA ARG A 252 -7.59 3.06 22.45
C ARG A 252 -6.95 2.28 21.32
N ALA A 253 -5.82 2.74 20.78
CA ALA A 253 -5.06 1.98 19.79
C ALA A 253 -4.53 0.67 20.38
N LYS A 254 -3.96 0.73 21.60
CA LYS A 254 -3.49 -0.45 22.34
C LYS A 254 -4.62 -1.45 22.59
N ALA A 255 -5.80 -0.98 22.99
CA ALA A 255 -6.98 -1.81 23.13
C ALA A 255 -7.35 -2.51 21.81
N GLY A 256 -7.25 -1.83 20.66
CA GLY A 256 -7.46 -2.44 19.34
C GLY A 256 -6.51 -3.61 19.05
N TYR A 257 -5.24 -3.48 19.39
CA TYR A 257 -4.27 -4.59 19.29
C TYR A 257 -4.61 -5.76 20.22
N GLU A 258 -5.07 -5.48 21.45
CA GLU A 258 -5.45 -6.49 22.44
C GLU A 258 -6.77 -7.20 22.09
N ASP A 259 -7.78 -6.46 21.62
CA ASP A 259 -9.08 -6.97 21.21
C ASP A 259 -8.98 -7.81 19.93
N GLY A 260 -8.18 -7.37 18.96
CA GLY A 260 -7.85 -8.19 17.79
C GLY A 260 -7.23 -9.52 18.20
N ALA A 261 -6.36 -9.53 19.22
CA ALA A 261 -5.74 -10.75 19.74
C ALA A 261 -6.77 -11.67 20.44
N ARG A 262 -7.73 -11.10 21.18
CA ARG A 262 -8.82 -11.84 21.84
C ARG A 262 -9.79 -12.46 20.82
N LYS A 263 -10.25 -11.69 19.83
CA LYS A 263 -11.16 -12.17 18.77
C LYS A 263 -10.55 -13.31 17.96
N LYS A 264 -9.24 -13.27 17.69
CA LYS A 264 -8.51 -14.36 17.03
C LYS A 264 -8.44 -15.65 17.87
N ARG A 265 -8.32 -15.53 19.20
CA ARG A 265 -8.33 -16.69 20.12
C ARG A 265 -9.72 -17.34 20.20
N ALA A 266 -10.79 -16.55 20.16
CA ALA A 266 -12.17 -17.06 20.18
C ALA A 266 -12.57 -17.80 18.89
N GLY A 267 -11.98 -17.45 17.73
CA GLY A 267 -12.25 -18.09 16.44
C GLY A 267 -11.52 -19.44 16.19
N GLY A 268 -10.73 -19.92 17.15
CA GLY A 268 -9.97 -21.19 17.04
C GLY A 268 -10.77 -22.46 17.34
N GLY A 269 -12.09 -22.37 17.50
CA GLY A 269 -12.98 -23.51 17.75
C GLY A 269 -13.15 -24.39 16.50
N SER A 270 -12.87 -25.68 16.64
CA SER A 270 -12.90 -26.65 15.54
C SER A 270 -14.24 -26.62 14.79
N ARG A 271 -14.22 -26.31 13.49
CA ARG A 271 -15.31 -26.77 12.60
C ARG A 271 -15.14 -28.27 12.43
N ARG A 272 -15.84 -29.05 13.28
CA ARG A 272 -16.12 -30.46 13.05
C ARG A 272 -16.81 -30.55 11.68
N PHE A 273 -16.11 -31.08 10.69
CA PHE A 273 -16.73 -31.59 9.48
C PHE A 273 -17.66 -32.72 9.88
N GLN A 274 -18.96 -32.45 9.97
CA GLN A 274 -19.97 -33.50 9.88
C GLN A 274 -19.95 -34.02 8.45
N ARG A 275 -19.37 -35.21 8.27
CA ARG A 275 -19.55 -36.01 7.06
C ARG A 275 -21.04 -36.36 6.96
N ALA A 276 -21.73 -35.77 6.00
CA ALA A 276 -22.98 -36.34 5.50
C ALA A 276 -22.61 -37.64 4.77
N ARG A 277 -23.15 -38.76 5.26
CA ARG A 277 -23.23 -40.02 4.52
C ARG A 277 -24.29 -39.86 3.43
N LEU A 278 -23.90 -40.07 2.18
CA LEU A 278 -24.72 -40.64 1.12
C LEU A 278 -23.88 -41.74 0.47
#